data_AF-A0A382FSG1-F1
#
_entry.id   AF-A0A382FSG1-F1
#
_cell.length_a   1.000
_cell.length_b   1.000
_cell.length_c   1.000
_cell.angle_alpha   90.00
_cell.angle_beta   90.00
_cell.angle_gamma   90.00
#
_symmetry.space_group_name_H-M   'P 1'
#
loop_
_entity.id
_entity.type
_entity.pdbx_description
1 polymer ?
#
loop_
_entity_poly.entity_id
_entity_poly.type
_entity_poly.pdbx_seq_one_letter_code
_entity_poly.pdbx_strand_id
1 'polypeptide(L)'
;FWIDDGTKNSSKNILRSDDSLVIDVNWHGETNFSIAGVTSEISFNKNASIKIPNNLDISNVPIEVILVNKNQNAIHFELLPTLEIHTTTPNSIQNLVAFDTPDDAGGNITLSWARPGDLANLAGYKIYLFDGDPETSLSTPDLKSEVDDPSTTKISVSTNADGIDYFFAVVAVDLYGNESKIIDSSIDDPVRSVNNKIPPSIIAARHNAIRTLVDGNILKVELTGDRSKAASFSVAGVVEDMKLFDDGKHGDRNANDGHYAGSYQVQPNDFAINTPVEVTLADSKGNQVTKTIASPISVDTIPPWMTEVTHDAKMPLQAEDTINIRLVAESNTIVKFEIVDKDRIAIDASRFSHVQSVQLEDSKVQDKDKTSKNPMVVLVSSLVIREGDDLVDGRVRATAQKLTGKSSTLTSTMLLTIDTISPTKVINLVAVDQPNDQGYAVQLTWQENQNPDFDHYRIYQSNTPISPYSLEATKFLTTKAESETIKVEQNNIDIYLAVTAVDMAGNVQQDLSMVTT
;
A
#
# COMPACT_ATOMS: atom_id res chain seq x y z
N PHE A 1 52.69 -55.33 -24.13
CA PHE A 1 52.65 -54.30 -23.08
C PHE A 1 51.26 -54.29 -22.47
N TRP A 2 51.15 -53.93 -21.20
CA TRP A 2 49.87 -53.64 -20.55
C TRP A 2 50.07 -52.42 -19.64
N ILE A 3 48.99 -51.74 -19.31
CA ILE A 3 49.02 -50.63 -18.35
C ILE A 3 48.81 -51.23 -16.97
N ASP A 4 49.66 -50.88 -16.01
CA ASP A 4 49.43 -51.20 -14.61
C ASP A 4 48.77 -49.98 -13.95
N ASP A 5 47.44 -49.97 -13.99
CA ASP A 5 46.58 -48.98 -13.32
C ASP A 5 46.18 -49.45 -11.90
N GLY A 6 46.86 -50.47 -11.37
CA GLY A 6 46.51 -51.14 -10.11
C GLY A 6 45.34 -52.16 -10.24
N THR A 7 44.72 -52.28 -11.41
CA THR A 7 43.70 -53.30 -11.70
C THR A 7 44.20 -54.26 -12.79
N LYS A 8 44.15 -55.57 -12.56
CA LYS A 8 44.65 -56.59 -13.52
C LYS A 8 43.72 -56.79 -14.73
N ASN A 9 43.28 -55.73 -15.39
CA ASN A 9 42.39 -55.79 -16.56
C ASN A 9 43.10 -55.44 -17.88
N SER A 10 42.54 -55.96 -18.98
CA SER A 10 43.10 -55.93 -20.34
C SER A 10 43.40 -54.54 -20.91
N SER A 11 44.38 -54.51 -21.82
CA SER A 11 44.90 -53.41 -22.65
C SER A 11 43.95 -52.24 -22.91
N LYS A 12 43.95 -51.25 -22.01
CA LYS A 12 43.72 -49.85 -22.39
C LYS A 12 45.01 -49.32 -23.00
N ASN A 13 44.89 -48.40 -23.95
CA ASN A 13 46.01 -47.67 -24.55
C ASN A 13 46.05 -46.20 -24.09
N ILE A 14 45.25 -45.83 -23.09
CA ILE A 14 45.18 -44.47 -22.51
C ILE A 14 45.90 -44.46 -21.16
N LEU A 15 46.90 -43.59 -21.01
CA LEU A 15 47.66 -43.35 -19.79
C LEU A 15 47.26 -42.00 -19.17
N ARG A 16 46.92 -42.01 -17.88
CA ARG A 16 46.49 -40.86 -17.07
C ARG A 16 47.62 -40.40 -16.15
N SER A 17 47.39 -39.31 -15.41
CA SER A 17 48.30 -38.91 -14.34
C SER A 17 48.52 -40.07 -13.37
N ASP A 18 49.77 -40.27 -12.97
CA ASP A 18 50.24 -41.34 -12.06
C ASP A 18 50.17 -42.79 -12.58
N ASP A 19 49.66 -43.02 -13.80
CA ASP A 19 49.73 -44.34 -14.44
C ASP A 19 51.18 -44.75 -14.76
N SER A 20 51.42 -46.06 -14.79
CA SER A 20 52.69 -46.64 -15.22
C SER A 20 52.50 -47.57 -16.42
N LEU A 21 53.33 -47.38 -17.45
CA LEU A 21 53.37 -48.28 -18.60
C LEU A 21 54.27 -49.47 -18.29
N VAL A 22 53.72 -50.69 -18.38
CA VAL A 22 54.47 -51.93 -18.17
C VAL A 22 54.73 -52.64 -19.49
N ILE A 23 56.02 -52.88 -19.77
CA ILE A 23 56.47 -53.55 -20.99
C ILE A 23 57.12 -54.88 -20.61
N ASP A 24 56.53 -55.97 -21.11
CA ASP A 24 57.00 -57.34 -20.95
C ASP A 24 57.44 -57.88 -22.31
N VAL A 25 58.69 -58.34 -22.40
CA VAL A 25 59.29 -58.85 -23.62
C VAL A 25 60.09 -60.11 -23.33
N ASN A 26 59.78 -61.17 -24.08
CA ASN A 26 60.51 -62.43 -24.04
C ASN A 26 61.50 -62.50 -25.22
N TRP A 27 62.73 -62.00 -25.01
CA TRP A 27 63.80 -61.91 -26.00
C TRP A 27 65.16 -62.24 -25.38
N HIS A 28 66.02 -62.93 -26.12
CA HIS A 28 67.37 -63.33 -25.67
C HIS A 28 68.47 -62.44 -26.29
N GLY A 29 68.30 -61.11 -26.19
CA GLY A 29 69.24 -60.09 -26.65
C GLY A 29 68.94 -58.73 -26.00
N GLU A 30 69.60 -57.67 -26.46
CA GLU A 30 69.31 -56.31 -25.99
C GLU A 30 68.01 -55.79 -26.62
N THR A 31 67.17 -55.14 -25.82
CA THR A 31 65.91 -54.54 -26.26
C THR A 31 65.91 -53.08 -25.89
N ASN A 32 65.75 -52.20 -26.88
CA ASN A 32 65.59 -50.76 -26.67
C ASN A 32 64.17 -50.36 -27.03
N PHE A 33 63.59 -49.48 -26.21
CA PHE A 33 62.30 -48.85 -26.50
C PHE A 33 62.48 -47.35 -26.64
N SER A 34 61.79 -46.78 -27.61
CA SER A 34 61.60 -45.34 -27.77
C SER A 34 60.10 -45.04 -27.82
N ILE A 35 59.71 -43.99 -27.08
CA ILE A 35 58.35 -43.45 -27.10
C ILE A 35 58.48 -42.02 -27.60
N ALA A 36 57.94 -41.74 -28.79
CA ALA A 36 58.02 -40.41 -29.37
C ALA A 36 57.38 -39.36 -28.44
N GLY A 37 58.14 -38.33 -28.04
CA GLY A 37 57.67 -37.28 -27.14
C GLY A 37 57.92 -37.51 -25.64
N VAL A 38 58.29 -38.72 -25.22
CA VAL A 38 58.82 -39.02 -23.88
C VAL A 38 60.32 -39.21 -24.03
N THR A 39 61.14 -38.26 -23.59
CA THR A 39 62.60 -38.33 -23.80
C THR A 39 63.22 -39.43 -22.93
N SER A 40 63.47 -40.60 -23.53
CA SER A 40 64.65 -41.45 -23.30
C SER A 40 64.62 -42.67 -24.22
N GLU A 41 65.75 -42.98 -24.86
CA GLU A 41 66.03 -44.37 -25.25
C GLU A 41 66.21 -45.15 -23.95
N ILE A 42 65.36 -46.14 -23.69
CA ILE A 42 65.50 -46.98 -22.50
C ILE A 42 65.86 -48.39 -22.94
N SER A 43 67.09 -48.79 -22.62
CA SER A 43 67.62 -50.13 -22.86
C SER A 43 67.28 -51.05 -21.70
N PHE A 44 66.59 -52.15 -21.98
CA PHE A 44 66.26 -53.17 -20.98
C PHE A 44 66.79 -54.54 -21.37
N ASN A 45 67.18 -55.30 -20.34
CA ASN A 45 67.56 -56.72 -20.46
C ASN A 45 66.47 -57.65 -19.85
N LYS A 46 65.42 -57.08 -19.22
CA LYS A 46 64.26 -57.72 -18.54
C LYS A 46 63.07 -56.74 -18.43
N ASN A 47 61.89 -57.21 -18.00
CA ASN A 47 60.65 -56.43 -17.81
C ASN A 47 60.88 -55.13 -17.02
N ALA A 48 60.20 -54.05 -17.43
CA ALA A 48 60.34 -52.74 -16.82
C ALA A 48 59.02 -51.95 -16.80
N SER A 49 58.94 -51.02 -15.84
CA SER A 49 57.83 -50.08 -15.66
C SER A 49 58.36 -48.66 -15.79
N ILE A 50 57.64 -47.81 -16.53
CA ILE A 50 58.01 -46.42 -16.79
C ILE A 50 56.90 -45.52 -16.25
N LYS A 51 57.26 -44.59 -15.35
CA LYS A 51 56.36 -43.51 -14.93
C LYS A 51 56.25 -42.49 -16.05
N ILE A 52 55.02 -42.13 -16.36
CA ILE A 52 54.73 -41.11 -17.37
C ILE A 52 54.94 -39.71 -16.77
N PRO A 53 55.58 -38.77 -17.49
CA PRO A 53 55.70 -37.39 -17.03
C PRO A 53 54.33 -36.72 -16.87
N ASN A 54 54.18 -35.89 -15.84
CA ASN A 54 52.99 -35.04 -15.66
C ASN A 54 52.93 -33.96 -16.77
N ASN A 55 51.72 -33.46 -17.08
CA ASN A 55 51.47 -32.42 -18.08
C ASN A 55 51.88 -32.77 -19.51
N LEU A 56 51.76 -34.04 -19.87
CA LEU A 56 51.95 -34.58 -21.20
C LEU A 56 50.61 -35.00 -21.80
N ASP A 57 50.22 -34.33 -22.89
CA ASP A 57 49.07 -34.70 -23.73
C ASP A 57 49.56 -35.01 -25.14
N ILE A 58 49.61 -36.30 -25.47
CA ILE A 58 50.00 -36.77 -26.79
C ILE A 58 49.11 -37.93 -27.22
N SER A 59 48.51 -37.79 -28.38
CA SER A 59 47.68 -38.83 -29.00
C SER A 59 48.46 -39.53 -30.10
N ASN A 60 48.17 -40.81 -30.33
CA ASN A 60 48.78 -41.63 -31.37
C ASN A 60 50.30 -41.80 -31.23
N VAL A 61 50.78 -42.02 -30.01
CA VAL A 61 52.20 -42.27 -29.77
C VAL A 61 52.53 -43.71 -30.16
N PRO A 62 53.35 -43.95 -31.21
CA PRO A 62 53.85 -45.28 -31.48
C PRO A 62 54.88 -45.66 -30.41
N ILE A 63 54.82 -46.91 -29.94
CA ILE A 63 55.92 -47.49 -29.17
C ILE A 63 56.84 -48.15 -30.18
N GLU A 64 57.99 -47.52 -30.44
CA GLU A 64 59.03 -48.09 -31.28
C GLU A 64 59.84 -49.09 -30.46
N VAL A 65 60.02 -50.30 -31.02
CA VAL A 65 60.81 -51.38 -30.42
C VAL A 65 61.96 -51.72 -31.35
N ILE A 66 63.17 -51.68 -30.78
CA ILE A 66 64.39 -52.08 -31.47
C ILE A 66 64.96 -53.31 -30.74
N LEU A 67 64.92 -54.46 -31.42
CA LEU A 67 65.53 -55.69 -30.93
C LEU A 67 66.91 -55.87 -31.55
N VAL A 68 67.95 -55.91 -30.73
CA VAL A 68 69.33 -56.12 -31.17
C VAL A 68 69.80 -57.51 -30.74
N ASN A 69 70.27 -58.30 -31.71
CA ASN A 69 70.82 -59.64 -31.43
C ASN A 69 72.33 -59.59 -31.14
N LYS A 70 72.89 -60.71 -30.68
CA LYS A 70 74.33 -60.86 -30.36
C LYS A 70 75.30 -60.58 -31.52
N ASN A 71 74.82 -60.55 -32.77
CA ASN A 71 75.61 -60.24 -33.96
C ASN A 71 75.46 -58.76 -34.39
N GLN A 72 74.86 -57.91 -33.55
CA GLN A 72 74.55 -56.51 -33.81
C GLN A 72 73.53 -56.26 -34.95
N ASN A 73 72.72 -57.26 -35.30
CA ASN A 73 71.60 -57.03 -36.21
C ASN A 73 70.41 -56.47 -35.41
N ALA A 74 69.81 -55.39 -35.92
CA ALA A 74 68.63 -54.75 -35.34
C ALA A 74 67.36 -55.05 -36.16
N ILE A 75 66.26 -55.32 -35.48
CA ILE A 75 64.91 -55.36 -36.07
C ILE A 75 64.08 -54.26 -35.42
N HIS A 76 63.43 -53.45 -36.25
CA HIS A 76 62.57 -52.35 -35.84
C HIS A 76 61.10 -52.72 -36.11
N PHE A 77 60.23 -52.52 -35.13
CA PHE A 77 58.79 -52.62 -35.31
C PHE A 77 58.06 -51.68 -34.34
N GLU A 78 56.87 -51.24 -34.76
CA GLU A 78 55.97 -50.43 -33.95
C GLU A 78 54.89 -51.30 -33.31
N LEU A 79 54.58 -51.04 -32.04
CA LEU A 79 53.47 -51.70 -31.38
C LEU A 79 52.15 -50.97 -31.66
N LEU A 80 51.11 -51.74 -31.97
CA LEU A 80 49.75 -51.27 -32.13
C LEU A 80 48.83 -51.91 -31.07
N PRO A 81 47.79 -51.22 -30.58
CA PRO A 81 47.42 -49.84 -30.92
C PRO A 81 48.40 -48.81 -30.33
N THR A 82 48.44 -47.62 -30.94
CA THR A 82 49.20 -46.47 -30.43
C THR A 82 48.73 -46.08 -29.04
N LEU A 83 49.63 -45.52 -28.22
CA LEU A 83 49.29 -44.97 -26.90
C LEU A 83 48.67 -43.58 -27.03
N GLU A 84 47.72 -43.30 -26.16
CA GLU A 84 47.23 -41.97 -25.83
C GLU A 84 47.69 -41.64 -24.41
N ILE A 85 48.35 -40.51 -24.24
CA ILE A 85 48.81 -40.04 -22.94
C ILE A 85 48.06 -38.74 -22.66
N HIS A 86 47.32 -38.72 -21.56
CA HIS A 86 46.51 -37.59 -21.12
C HIS A 86 46.74 -37.33 -19.64
N THR A 87 47.77 -36.54 -19.34
CA THR A 87 48.23 -36.26 -17.95
C THR A 87 48.17 -34.79 -17.58
N THR A 88 47.61 -33.94 -18.45
CA THR A 88 47.28 -32.57 -18.06
C THR A 88 46.08 -32.59 -17.12
N THR A 89 46.16 -31.84 -16.03
CA THR A 89 45.04 -31.66 -15.09
C THR A 89 44.24 -30.42 -15.47
N PRO A 90 42.92 -30.39 -15.21
CA PRO A 90 42.13 -29.17 -15.34
C PRO A 90 42.68 -28.00 -14.53
N ASN A 91 42.30 -26.76 -14.90
CA ASN A 91 42.52 -25.60 -14.04
C ASN A 91 41.75 -25.77 -12.72
N SER A 92 42.39 -25.34 -11.64
CA SER A 92 41.78 -25.30 -10.31
C SER A 92 40.55 -24.41 -10.26
N ILE A 93 39.60 -24.80 -9.43
CA ILE A 93 38.39 -24.03 -9.14
C ILE A 93 38.74 -22.67 -8.55
N GLN A 94 37.93 -21.68 -8.90
CA GLN A 94 38.04 -20.31 -8.41
C GLN A 94 36.74 -19.89 -7.72
N ASN A 95 36.86 -19.00 -6.73
CA ASN A 95 35.73 -18.39 -6.03
C ASN A 95 34.72 -19.42 -5.49
N LEU A 96 35.21 -20.49 -4.86
CA LEU A 96 34.31 -21.33 -4.08
C LEU A 96 33.68 -20.49 -2.96
N VAL A 97 32.37 -20.59 -2.82
CA VAL A 97 31.62 -20.06 -1.69
C VAL A 97 30.74 -21.17 -1.13
N ALA A 98 30.83 -21.37 0.18
CA ALA A 98 30.03 -22.32 0.94
C ALA A 98 29.11 -21.55 1.89
N PHE A 99 27.81 -21.81 1.82
CA PHE A 99 26.83 -21.19 2.70
C PHE A 99 25.73 -22.18 3.08
N ASP A 100 25.13 -21.95 4.24
CA ASP A 100 23.97 -22.71 4.69
C ASP A 100 22.83 -22.68 3.65
N THR A 101 22.20 -23.81 3.41
CA THR A 101 21.16 -23.90 2.38
C THR A 101 19.92 -23.10 2.82
N PRO A 102 19.45 -22.11 2.03
CA PRO A 102 18.29 -21.31 2.40
C PRO A 102 17.01 -22.15 2.53
N ASP A 103 16.12 -21.75 3.45
CA ASP A 103 14.78 -22.32 3.64
C ASP A 103 14.76 -23.87 3.74
N ASP A 104 15.70 -24.46 4.49
CA ASP A 104 15.78 -25.90 4.72
C ASP A 104 15.59 -26.27 6.21
N ALA A 105 15.40 -27.56 6.48
CA ALA A 105 15.25 -28.07 7.85
C ALA A 105 16.60 -28.29 8.55
N GLY A 106 17.66 -27.63 8.06
CA GLY A 106 19.03 -27.93 8.38
C GLY A 106 19.50 -29.15 7.61
N GLY A 107 20.74 -29.53 7.89
CA GLY A 107 21.33 -30.72 7.33
C GLY A 107 21.94 -30.50 5.94
N ASN A 108 21.92 -29.30 5.35
CA ASN A 108 22.53 -29.09 4.04
C ASN A 108 23.36 -27.81 3.96
N ILE A 109 24.42 -27.87 3.13
CA ILE A 109 25.26 -26.72 2.76
C ILE A 109 25.24 -26.60 1.25
N THR A 110 25.04 -25.38 0.77
CA THR A 110 25.11 -25.04 -0.64
C THR A 110 26.50 -24.54 -0.98
N LEU A 111 27.13 -25.19 -1.96
CA LEU A 111 28.41 -24.82 -2.55
C LEU A 111 28.17 -24.19 -3.91
N SER A 112 28.88 -23.10 -4.22
CA SER A 112 28.85 -22.44 -5.52
C SER A 112 30.25 -22.00 -5.92
N TRP A 113 30.64 -22.18 -7.18
CA TRP A 113 31.99 -21.85 -7.65
C TRP A 113 31.99 -21.27 -9.06
N ALA A 114 33.11 -20.67 -9.46
CA ALA A 114 33.31 -20.24 -10.84
C ALA A 114 33.79 -21.42 -11.71
N ARG A 115 33.23 -21.51 -12.92
CA ARG A 115 33.65 -22.52 -13.91
C ARG A 115 35.12 -22.30 -14.30
N PRO A 116 35.96 -23.36 -14.33
CA PRO A 116 37.36 -23.24 -14.74
C PRO A 116 37.48 -22.87 -16.23
N GLY A 117 38.58 -22.22 -16.62
CA GLY A 117 38.72 -21.61 -17.95
C GLY A 117 39.00 -22.57 -19.11
N ASP A 118 39.42 -23.80 -18.81
CA ASP A 118 39.81 -24.85 -19.75
C ASP A 118 38.66 -25.83 -19.97
N LEU A 119 37.74 -25.43 -20.84
CA LEU A 119 36.45 -26.13 -21.03
C LEU A 119 36.52 -27.35 -21.95
N ALA A 120 37.58 -27.52 -22.73
CA ALA A 120 37.62 -28.48 -23.83
C ALA A 120 37.50 -29.94 -23.37
N ASN A 121 38.04 -30.26 -22.18
CA ASN A 121 38.08 -31.61 -21.63
C ASN A 121 37.43 -31.71 -20.24
N LEU A 122 36.73 -30.68 -19.76
CA LEU A 122 36.11 -30.68 -18.44
C LEU A 122 34.93 -31.67 -18.41
N ALA A 123 35.03 -32.72 -17.59
CA ALA A 123 33.98 -33.70 -17.38
C ALA A 123 33.01 -33.31 -16.26
N GLY A 124 33.52 -32.66 -15.21
CA GLY A 124 32.72 -32.46 -14.02
C GLY A 124 33.53 -31.97 -12.82
N TYR A 125 32.98 -32.20 -11.63
CA TYR A 125 33.57 -31.76 -10.37
C TYR A 125 33.49 -32.83 -9.30
N LYS A 126 34.44 -32.83 -8.38
CA LYS A 126 34.39 -33.61 -7.14
C LYS A 126 34.41 -32.70 -5.94
N ILE A 127 33.56 -33.02 -4.97
CA ILE A 127 33.40 -32.28 -3.73
C ILE A 127 33.99 -33.12 -2.61
N TYR A 128 34.98 -32.56 -1.93
CA TYR A 128 35.66 -33.17 -0.80
C TYR A 128 35.28 -32.47 0.50
N LEU A 129 35.16 -33.24 1.58
CA LEU A 129 35.01 -32.76 2.94
C LEU A 129 36.26 -33.11 3.74
N PHE A 130 36.70 -32.17 4.58
CA PHE A 130 37.82 -32.32 5.48
C PHE A 130 37.38 -32.27 6.93
N ASP A 131 38.07 -33.01 7.80
CA ASP A 131 37.87 -32.99 9.27
C ASP A 131 38.43 -31.71 9.95
N GLY A 132 39.04 -30.83 9.16
CA GLY A 132 39.63 -29.56 9.56
C GLY A 132 40.02 -28.73 8.34
N ASP A 133 40.75 -27.63 8.55
CA ASP A 133 41.19 -26.74 7.47
C ASP A 133 42.00 -27.51 6.40
N PRO A 134 41.57 -27.49 5.12
CA PRO A 134 42.23 -28.22 4.03
C PRO A 134 43.69 -27.82 3.79
N GLU A 135 44.11 -26.60 4.16
CA GLU A 135 45.50 -26.15 3.97
C GLU A 135 46.47 -26.73 5.01
N THR A 136 45.97 -27.04 6.21
CA THR A 136 46.79 -27.48 7.34
C THR A 136 46.53 -28.92 7.76
N SER A 137 45.45 -29.52 7.27
CA SER A 137 45.07 -30.89 7.62
C SER A 137 45.98 -31.92 6.96
N LEU A 138 46.41 -32.91 7.75
CA LEU A 138 47.07 -34.13 7.27
C LEU A 138 46.07 -35.27 7.01
N SER A 139 44.76 -35.02 7.15
CA SER A 139 43.71 -36.02 6.93
C SER A 139 43.50 -36.28 5.44
N THR A 140 43.22 -37.54 5.09
CA THR A 140 42.73 -37.87 3.75
C THR A 140 41.32 -37.28 3.56
N PRO A 141 41.05 -36.51 2.50
CA PRO A 141 39.73 -35.94 2.28
C PRO A 141 38.68 -37.02 1.98
N ASP A 142 37.48 -36.82 2.51
CA ASP A 142 36.33 -37.65 2.21
C ASP A 142 35.64 -37.15 0.94
N LEU A 143 35.50 -38.00 -0.07
CA LEU A 143 34.68 -37.68 -1.24
C LEU A 143 33.20 -37.64 -0.83
N LYS A 144 32.55 -36.49 -0.92
CA LYS A 144 31.14 -36.31 -0.57
C LYS A 144 30.20 -36.34 -1.77
N SER A 145 30.63 -35.87 -2.93
CA SER A 145 29.79 -35.87 -4.12
C SER A 145 30.63 -35.77 -5.39
N GLU A 146 30.11 -36.33 -6.48
CA GLU A 146 30.63 -36.17 -7.84
C GLU A 146 29.53 -35.54 -8.71
N VAL A 147 29.92 -34.58 -9.54
CA VAL A 147 29.03 -33.83 -10.44
C VAL A 147 29.51 -34.05 -11.86
N ASP A 148 28.84 -34.96 -12.58
CA ASP A 148 29.21 -35.37 -13.94
C ASP A 148 28.74 -34.40 -15.05
N ASP A 149 28.15 -33.26 -14.67
CA ASP A 149 27.76 -32.20 -15.59
C ASP A 149 28.69 -30.98 -15.42
N PRO A 150 29.57 -30.69 -16.40
CA PRO A 150 30.53 -29.59 -16.31
C PRO A 150 29.87 -28.21 -16.34
N SER A 151 28.57 -28.11 -16.64
CA SER A 151 27.79 -26.87 -16.57
C SER A 151 27.22 -26.58 -15.17
N THR A 152 27.16 -27.58 -14.30
CA THR A 152 26.67 -27.42 -12.92
C THR A 152 27.77 -26.83 -12.04
N THR A 153 27.59 -25.58 -11.62
CA THR A 153 28.55 -24.82 -10.78
C THR A 153 28.03 -24.55 -9.37
N LYS A 154 26.95 -25.25 -8.98
CA LYS A 154 26.30 -25.12 -7.70
C LYS A 154 25.67 -26.46 -7.29
N ILE A 155 25.87 -26.88 -6.04
CA ILE A 155 25.28 -28.11 -5.48
C ILE A 155 24.93 -27.92 -4.00
N SER A 156 23.94 -28.66 -3.53
CA SER A 156 23.63 -28.79 -2.10
C SER A 156 24.15 -30.15 -1.60
N VAL A 157 24.94 -30.14 -0.54
CA VAL A 157 25.54 -31.33 0.07
C VAL A 157 24.94 -31.55 1.44
N SER A 158 24.52 -32.79 1.73
CA SER A 158 24.00 -33.14 3.05
C SER A 158 25.12 -33.27 4.09
N THR A 159 24.79 -32.87 5.30
CA THR A 159 25.66 -32.81 6.49
C THR A 159 25.14 -33.78 7.55
N ASN A 160 26.00 -34.23 8.46
CA ASN A 160 25.64 -35.21 9.49
C ASN A 160 25.05 -34.57 10.77
N ALA A 161 25.31 -33.29 11.01
CA ALA A 161 24.77 -32.51 12.11
C ALA A 161 24.74 -31.01 11.82
N ASP A 162 23.76 -30.31 12.38
CA ASP A 162 23.68 -28.85 12.30
C ASP A 162 24.63 -28.16 13.30
N GLY A 163 25.07 -26.95 12.98
CA GLY A 163 25.77 -26.06 13.90
C GLY A 163 27.23 -26.39 14.17
N ILE A 164 27.81 -27.35 13.43
CA ILE A 164 29.24 -27.67 13.46
C ILE A 164 29.93 -27.15 12.19
N ASP A 165 31.24 -26.88 12.30
CA ASP A 165 32.06 -26.36 11.20
C ASP A 165 32.35 -27.47 10.17
N TYR A 166 32.09 -27.19 8.90
CA TYR A 166 32.44 -28.04 7.75
C TYR A 166 33.42 -27.32 6.83
N PHE A 167 34.39 -28.08 6.33
CA PHE A 167 35.45 -27.60 5.46
C PHE A 167 35.37 -28.32 4.12
N PHE A 168 35.06 -27.59 3.04
CA PHE A 168 34.89 -28.15 1.71
C PHE A 168 36.00 -27.73 0.76
N ALA A 169 36.36 -28.64 -0.16
CA ALA A 169 37.08 -28.28 -1.37
C ALA A 169 36.32 -28.79 -2.60
N VAL A 170 36.39 -28.05 -3.70
CA VAL A 170 35.86 -28.49 -4.99
C VAL A 170 37.00 -28.55 -6.00
N VAL A 171 37.15 -29.70 -6.67
CA VAL A 171 38.14 -29.88 -7.75
C VAL A 171 37.43 -30.12 -9.07
N ALA A 172 38.02 -29.63 -10.16
CA ALA A 172 37.60 -29.95 -11.52
C ALA A 172 38.18 -31.29 -11.96
N VAL A 173 37.41 -32.04 -12.75
CA VAL A 173 37.81 -33.35 -13.29
C VAL A 173 37.67 -33.33 -14.81
N ASP A 174 38.68 -33.84 -15.53
CA ASP A 174 38.60 -33.98 -16.99
C ASP A 174 37.93 -35.29 -17.44
N LEU A 175 37.72 -35.43 -18.76
CA LEU A 175 37.16 -36.64 -19.40
C LEU A 175 38.03 -37.89 -19.21
N TYR A 176 39.27 -37.72 -18.78
CA TYR A 176 40.23 -38.79 -18.49
C TYR A 176 40.30 -39.10 -16.99
N GLY A 177 39.60 -38.36 -16.13
CA GLY A 177 39.56 -38.54 -14.69
C GLY A 177 40.71 -37.86 -13.93
N ASN A 178 41.51 -37.00 -14.57
CA ASN A 178 42.53 -36.21 -13.88
C ASN A 178 41.87 -35.07 -13.08
N GLU A 179 42.33 -34.84 -11.85
CA GLU A 179 41.78 -33.84 -10.93
C GLU A 179 42.67 -32.59 -10.86
N SER A 180 42.04 -31.41 -10.80
CA SER A 180 42.75 -30.16 -10.57
C SER A 180 43.35 -30.08 -9.16
N LYS A 181 44.38 -29.25 -8.98
CA LYS A 181 44.95 -28.99 -7.64
C LYS A 181 43.96 -28.26 -6.74
N ILE A 182 43.95 -28.61 -5.46
CA ILE A 182 43.32 -27.80 -4.41
C ILE A 182 44.25 -26.61 -4.11
N ILE A 183 43.67 -25.41 -4.15
CA ILE A 183 44.28 -24.11 -3.85
C ILE A 183 43.32 -23.30 -2.97
N ASP A 184 43.77 -22.18 -2.42
CA ASP A 184 43.00 -21.30 -1.53
C ASP A 184 41.64 -20.88 -2.14
N SER A 185 41.57 -20.68 -3.46
CA SER A 185 40.34 -20.29 -4.19
C SER A 185 39.35 -21.43 -4.46
N SER A 186 39.77 -22.67 -4.19
CA SER A 186 38.97 -23.89 -4.33
C SER A 186 38.42 -24.42 -3.00
N ILE A 187 38.66 -23.68 -1.92
CA ILE A 187 38.16 -23.88 -0.56
C ILE A 187 37.46 -22.60 -0.09
N ASP A 188 36.74 -22.66 1.01
CA ASP A 188 36.13 -21.50 1.68
C ASP A 188 36.30 -21.63 3.20
N ASP A 189 36.04 -20.54 3.93
CA ASP A 189 35.98 -20.52 5.38
C ASP A 189 34.96 -21.56 5.92
N PRO A 190 35.12 -22.01 7.19
CA PRO A 190 34.21 -22.99 7.77
C PRO A 190 32.76 -22.52 7.75
N VAL A 191 31.87 -23.40 7.28
CA VAL A 191 30.43 -23.16 7.16
C VAL A 191 29.65 -24.15 8.02
N ARG A 192 28.49 -23.72 8.53
CA ARG A 192 27.60 -24.54 9.36
C ARG A 192 26.24 -24.65 8.71
N SER A 193 25.69 -25.86 8.61
CA SER A 193 24.27 -26.05 8.30
C SER A 193 23.41 -25.66 9.51
N VAL A 194 22.26 -25.01 9.29
CA VAL A 194 21.32 -24.68 10.35
C VAL A 194 19.87 -24.86 9.92
N ASN A 195 19.03 -25.36 10.83
CA ASN A 195 17.60 -25.41 10.57
C ASN A 195 16.97 -24.02 10.47
N ASN A 196 16.46 -23.72 9.27
CA ASN A 196 15.76 -22.50 8.85
C ASN A 196 14.30 -22.79 8.47
N LYS A 197 13.66 -23.77 9.14
CA LYS A 197 12.23 -24.11 8.98
C LYS A 197 11.45 -24.15 10.28
N ILE A 198 12.08 -23.89 11.43
CA ILE A 198 11.39 -23.88 12.73
C ILE A 198 10.99 -22.44 13.04
N PRO A 199 9.72 -22.04 12.79
CA PRO A 199 9.27 -20.72 13.19
C PRO A 199 9.19 -20.60 14.72
N PRO A 200 9.36 -19.39 15.26
CA PRO A 200 9.15 -19.14 16.67
C PRO A 200 7.67 -19.36 17.04
N SER A 201 7.38 -19.47 18.34
CA SER A 201 6.03 -19.69 18.86
C SER A 201 5.41 -18.41 19.44
N ILE A 202 4.16 -18.11 19.04
CA ILE A 202 3.33 -17.08 19.68
C ILE A 202 2.32 -17.72 20.63
N ILE A 203 2.52 -17.51 21.93
CA ILE A 203 1.65 -18.00 23.00
C ILE A 203 0.34 -17.20 23.01
N ALA A 204 0.43 -15.86 23.11
CA ALA A 204 -0.73 -14.99 23.23
C ALA A 204 -0.51 -13.63 22.55
N ALA A 205 -1.60 -12.97 22.14
CA ALA A 205 -1.58 -11.62 21.62
C ALA A 205 -2.89 -10.90 21.96
N ARG A 206 -2.82 -9.60 22.27
CA ARG A 206 -4.00 -8.79 22.62
C ARG A 206 -3.77 -7.31 22.31
N HIS A 207 -4.86 -6.55 22.28
CA HIS A 207 -4.84 -5.09 22.16
C HIS A 207 -5.79 -4.42 23.16
N ASN A 208 -5.67 -3.09 23.34
CA ASN A 208 -6.50 -2.31 24.27
C ASN A 208 -7.76 -1.68 23.65
N ALA A 209 -7.99 -1.78 22.34
CA ALA A 209 -9.15 -1.18 21.69
C ALA A 209 -10.47 -1.82 22.14
N ILE A 210 -11.36 -0.99 22.71
CA ILE A 210 -12.71 -1.38 23.19
C ILE A 210 -13.84 -0.62 22.47
N ARG A 211 -13.48 0.32 21.60
CA ARG A 211 -14.36 1.18 20.80
C ARG A 211 -13.61 1.62 19.55
N THR A 212 -14.31 2.23 18.60
CA THR A 212 -13.69 2.88 17.45
C THR A 212 -12.65 3.90 17.90
N LEU A 213 -11.43 3.75 17.40
CA LEU A 213 -10.33 4.66 17.68
C LEU A 213 -10.41 5.87 16.74
N VAL A 214 -10.04 7.03 17.27
CA VAL A 214 -10.00 8.29 16.54
C VAL A 214 -8.61 8.93 16.68
N ASP A 215 -8.38 9.98 15.90
CA ASP A 215 -7.14 10.77 15.89
C ASP A 215 -6.57 11.02 17.30
N GLY A 216 -5.29 10.72 17.47
CA GLY A 216 -4.56 10.81 18.73
C GLY A 216 -4.83 9.68 19.73
N ASN A 217 -5.80 8.79 19.51
CA ASN A 217 -5.95 7.60 20.36
C ASN A 217 -4.74 6.67 20.20
N ILE A 218 -4.38 5.97 21.28
CA ILE A 218 -3.24 5.05 21.29
C ILE A 218 -3.75 3.61 21.28
N LEU A 219 -3.52 2.92 20.17
CA LEU A 219 -3.64 1.48 20.08
C LEU A 219 -2.38 0.87 20.71
N LYS A 220 -2.55 0.13 21.81
CA LYS A 220 -1.48 -0.67 22.42
C LYS A 220 -1.69 -2.12 22.02
N VAL A 221 -0.62 -2.76 21.54
CA VAL A 221 -0.60 -4.16 21.15
C VAL A 221 0.46 -4.87 21.97
N GLU A 222 0.09 -6.04 22.48
CA GLU A 222 0.97 -6.89 23.27
C GLU A 222 1.01 -8.30 22.69
N LEU A 223 2.20 -8.88 22.64
CA LEU A 223 2.48 -10.24 22.21
C LEU A 223 3.27 -10.98 23.28
N THR A 224 3.06 -12.28 23.43
CA THR A 224 3.85 -13.16 24.30
C THR A 224 4.25 -14.38 23.48
N GLY A 225 5.55 -14.68 23.45
CA GLY A 225 6.12 -15.74 22.63
C GLY A 225 7.58 -16.02 22.97
N ASP A 226 8.29 -16.63 22.03
CA ASP A 226 9.71 -16.94 22.19
C ASP A 226 10.56 -15.67 22.34
N ARG A 227 11.63 -15.78 23.14
CA ARG A 227 12.49 -14.65 23.55
C ARG A 227 13.47 -14.20 22.47
N SER A 228 13.86 -12.93 22.55
CA SER A 228 14.93 -12.32 21.75
C SER A 228 14.71 -12.46 20.23
N LYS A 229 13.45 -12.38 19.82
CA LYS A 229 12.99 -12.43 18.44
C LYS A 229 12.53 -11.04 18.00
N ALA A 230 12.53 -10.75 16.71
CA ALA A 230 11.94 -9.54 16.19
C ALA A 230 10.40 -9.69 16.19
N ALA A 231 9.68 -8.69 16.68
CA ALA A 231 8.23 -8.71 16.75
C ALA A 231 7.63 -7.45 16.14
N SER A 232 6.51 -7.60 15.44
CA SER A 232 5.76 -6.49 14.84
C SER A 232 4.25 -6.74 14.88
N PHE A 233 3.47 -5.70 14.59
CA PHE A 233 2.04 -5.81 14.34
C PHE A 233 1.59 -4.94 13.17
N SER A 234 0.52 -5.37 12.52
CA SER A 234 -0.06 -4.71 11.36
C SER A 234 -1.58 -4.61 11.51
N VAL A 235 -2.13 -3.52 11.00
CA VAL A 235 -3.56 -3.28 10.84
C VAL A 235 -3.76 -2.76 9.43
N ALA A 236 -4.36 -3.57 8.57
CA ALA A 236 -4.54 -3.25 7.16
C ALA A 236 -5.23 -1.87 6.98
N GLY A 237 -4.62 -1.00 6.18
CA GLY A 237 -5.13 0.36 5.92
C GLY A 237 -4.84 1.40 7.01
N VAL A 238 -4.13 1.03 8.08
CA VAL A 238 -3.78 1.93 9.18
C VAL A 238 -2.27 1.95 9.41
N VAL A 239 -1.66 0.78 9.66
CA VAL A 239 -0.22 0.69 9.93
C VAL A 239 0.30 -0.70 9.54
N GLU A 240 1.48 -0.77 8.94
CA GLU A 240 2.15 -2.02 8.57
C GLU A 240 3.48 -2.16 9.30
N ASP A 241 3.77 -3.39 9.75
CA ASP A 241 5.01 -3.81 10.38
C ASP A 241 5.50 -2.91 11.52
N MET A 242 4.55 -2.43 12.34
CA MET A 242 4.87 -1.62 13.50
C MET A 242 5.60 -2.44 14.55
N LYS A 243 6.80 -2.02 14.93
CA LYS A 243 7.68 -2.76 15.85
C LYS A 243 7.08 -2.91 17.25
N LEU A 244 7.23 -4.11 17.81
CA LEU A 244 7.03 -4.43 19.22
C LEU A 244 8.40 -4.62 19.91
N PHE A 245 8.50 -4.26 21.18
CA PHE A 245 9.74 -4.25 21.95
C PHE A 245 9.65 -5.22 23.15
N ASP A 246 10.76 -5.91 23.44
CA ASP A 246 11.03 -6.72 24.66
C ASP A 246 12.33 -6.17 25.32
N ASP A 247 12.34 -4.86 25.57
CA ASP A 247 13.43 -4.05 26.10
C ASP A 247 13.24 -3.62 27.56
N GLY A 248 12.16 -4.07 28.21
CA GLY A 248 11.82 -3.65 29.58
C GLY A 248 11.28 -2.23 29.66
N LYS A 249 10.92 -1.65 28.51
CA LYS A 249 10.31 -0.33 28.33
C LYS A 249 9.07 -0.51 27.45
N HIS A 250 8.44 0.57 26.99
CA HIS A 250 7.26 0.48 26.10
C HIS A 250 6.05 -0.32 26.64
N GLY A 251 6.05 -0.71 27.92
CA GLY A 251 4.98 -1.48 28.56
C GLY A 251 5.10 -3.00 28.44
N ASP A 252 6.28 -3.51 28.11
CA ASP A 252 6.55 -4.93 27.82
C ASP A 252 6.99 -5.78 29.04
N ARG A 253 7.13 -5.19 30.22
CA ARG A 253 7.60 -5.80 31.50
C ARG A 253 9.13 -5.79 31.64
N ASN A 254 9.80 -6.95 31.68
CA ASN A 254 11.24 -7.05 31.87
C ASN A 254 11.90 -7.32 30.52
N ALA A 255 13.08 -6.78 30.29
CA ALA A 255 13.81 -7.01 29.04
C ALA A 255 14.13 -8.50 28.81
N ASN A 256 13.94 -8.96 27.58
CA ASN A 256 14.20 -10.31 27.10
C ASN A 256 13.41 -11.41 27.84
N ASP A 257 12.21 -11.11 28.34
CA ASP A 257 11.39 -12.10 29.03
C ASP A 257 10.39 -12.83 28.10
N GLY A 258 10.24 -12.36 26.86
CA GLY A 258 9.34 -12.91 25.84
C GLY A 258 7.97 -12.22 25.81
N HIS A 259 7.78 -11.16 26.60
CA HIS A 259 6.67 -10.23 26.46
C HIS A 259 7.09 -9.06 25.59
N TYR A 260 6.32 -8.81 24.54
CA TYR A 260 6.57 -7.74 23.59
C TYR A 260 5.42 -6.76 23.64
N ALA A 261 5.73 -5.46 23.66
CA ALA A 261 4.71 -4.41 23.60
C ALA A 261 5.10 -3.31 22.61
N GLY A 262 4.09 -2.72 22.01
CA GLY A 262 4.24 -1.54 21.17
C GLY A 262 2.94 -0.79 21.09
N SER A 263 3.02 0.41 20.54
CA SER A 263 1.86 1.28 20.42
C SER A 263 1.89 2.07 19.14
N TYR A 264 0.71 2.29 18.58
CA TYR A 264 0.48 3.16 17.45
C TYR A 264 -0.47 4.28 17.86
N GLN A 265 -0.06 5.52 17.63
CA GLN A 265 -0.94 6.67 17.77
C GLN A 265 -1.67 6.87 16.45
N VAL A 266 -2.99 6.74 16.49
CA VAL A 266 -3.87 6.90 15.33
C VAL A 266 -3.66 8.27 14.69
N GLN A 267 -3.39 8.28 13.40
CA GLN A 267 -3.08 9.46 12.60
C GLN A 267 -4.32 9.97 11.84
N PRO A 268 -4.32 11.24 11.40
CA PRO A 268 -5.33 11.73 10.47
C PRO A 268 -5.39 10.90 9.18
N ASN A 269 -6.61 10.63 8.71
CA ASN A 269 -6.95 9.79 7.54
C ASN A 269 -6.81 8.28 7.74
N ASP A 270 -6.43 7.79 8.93
CA ASP A 270 -6.55 6.36 9.25
C ASP A 270 -8.01 5.91 9.19
N PHE A 271 -8.24 4.79 8.48
CA PHE A 271 -9.55 4.18 8.33
C PHE A 271 -9.48 2.66 8.22
N ALA A 272 -10.17 1.99 9.13
CA ALA A 272 -10.30 0.55 9.21
C ALA A 272 -11.60 0.20 9.93
N ILE A 273 -12.42 -0.69 9.37
CA ILE A 273 -13.68 -1.10 10.00
C ILE A 273 -13.65 -2.61 10.21
N ASN A 274 -13.85 -3.02 11.46
CA ASN A 274 -13.86 -4.42 11.87
C ASN A 274 -12.63 -5.19 11.35
N THR A 275 -11.47 -4.53 11.40
CA THR A 275 -10.23 -5.01 10.80
C THR A 275 -9.43 -5.81 11.82
N PRO A 276 -8.93 -7.01 11.46
CA PRO A 276 -8.08 -7.80 12.34
C PRO A 276 -6.75 -7.09 12.60
N VAL A 277 -6.20 -7.29 13.80
CA VAL A 277 -4.82 -6.95 14.12
C VAL A 277 -3.98 -8.20 13.96
N GLU A 278 -2.97 -8.14 13.11
CA GLU A 278 -2.02 -9.23 12.90
C GLU A 278 -0.74 -8.94 13.65
N VAL A 279 -0.20 -9.94 14.33
CA VAL A 279 1.10 -9.84 14.99
C VAL A 279 2.05 -10.86 14.39
N THR A 280 3.30 -10.48 14.17
CA THR A 280 4.33 -11.31 13.58
C THR A 280 5.50 -11.43 14.55
N LEU A 281 6.02 -12.65 14.71
CA LEU A 281 7.22 -12.95 15.47
C LEU A 281 8.22 -13.65 14.54
N ALA A 282 9.42 -13.12 14.46
CA ALA A 282 10.47 -13.55 13.55
C ALA A 282 11.77 -13.84 14.30
N ASP A 283 12.42 -14.96 14.00
CA ASP A 283 13.72 -15.27 14.60
C ASP A 283 14.91 -14.62 13.87
N SER A 284 16.10 -14.73 14.45
CA SER A 284 17.35 -14.21 13.87
C SER A 284 17.76 -14.91 12.57
N LYS A 285 17.10 -16.01 12.20
CA LYS A 285 17.35 -16.78 10.98
C LYS A 285 16.30 -16.48 9.89
N GLY A 286 15.35 -15.60 10.17
CA GLY A 286 14.29 -15.21 9.23
C GLY A 286 13.02 -16.06 9.29
N ASN A 287 12.94 -17.06 10.16
CA ASN A 287 11.70 -17.84 10.33
C ASN A 287 10.65 -16.97 11.01
N GLN A 288 9.43 -16.91 10.46
CA GLN A 288 8.36 -16.07 11.00
C GLN A 288 7.09 -16.87 11.26
N VAL A 289 6.34 -16.42 12.26
CA VAL A 289 4.95 -16.84 12.49
C VAL A 289 4.07 -15.60 12.62
N THR A 290 2.89 -15.65 12.03
CA THR A 290 1.87 -14.61 12.17
C THR A 290 0.66 -15.16 12.91
N LYS A 291 0.07 -14.35 13.79
CA LYS A 291 -1.16 -14.67 14.52
C LYS A 291 -2.12 -13.50 14.45
N THR A 292 -3.38 -13.78 14.14
CA THR A 292 -4.45 -12.80 14.18
C THR A 292 -5.02 -12.71 15.60
N ILE A 293 -5.16 -11.49 16.13
CA ILE A 293 -5.89 -11.24 17.38
C ILE A 293 -7.38 -11.42 17.11
N ALA A 294 -8.05 -12.25 17.93
CA ALA A 294 -9.44 -12.64 17.68
C ALA A 294 -10.44 -11.47 17.73
N SER A 295 -10.17 -10.46 18.56
CA SER A 295 -10.94 -9.23 18.58
C SER A 295 -10.44 -8.30 17.48
N PRO A 296 -11.29 -7.90 16.51
CA PRO A 296 -10.94 -6.89 15.53
C PRO A 296 -11.05 -5.48 16.13
N ILE A 297 -10.45 -4.50 15.46
CA ILE A 297 -10.56 -3.08 15.82
C ILE A 297 -11.27 -2.28 14.74
N SER A 298 -11.71 -1.08 15.10
CA SER A 298 -12.15 -0.08 14.13
C SER A 298 -11.44 1.23 14.40
N VAL A 299 -11.03 1.91 13.33
CA VAL A 299 -10.40 3.22 13.31
C VAL A 299 -11.15 4.05 12.29
N ASP A 300 -11.66 5.21 12.70
CA ASP A 300 -12.31 6.14 11.76
C ASP A 300 -11.96 7.57 12.14
N THR A 301 -11.01 8.12 11.39
CA THR A 301 -10.58 9.50 11.53
C THR A 301 -11.08 10.41 10.40
N ILE A 302 -11.83 9.84 9.45
CA ILE A 302 -12.29 10.53 8.25
C ILE A 302 -13.52 11.39 8.62
N PRO A 303 -13.47 12.71 8.44
CA PRO A 303 -14.63 13.58 8.63
C PRO A 303 -15.80 13.18 7.70
N PRO A 304 -17.06 13.43 8.09
CA PRO A 304 -18.20 13.07 7.26
C PRO A 304 -18.19 13.83 5.94
N TRP A 305 -18.56 13.16 4.85
CA TRP A 305 -18.70 13.82 3.55
C TRP A 305 -20.02 14.59 3.45
N MET A 306 -19.95 15.78 2.85
CA MET A 306 -21.10 16.62 2.52
C MET A 306 -20.90 17.18 1.12
N THR A 307 -21.96 17.18 0.31
CA THR A 307 -21.87 17.63 -1.08
C THR A 307 -22.55 18.97 -1.29
N GLU A 308 -23.70 19.19 -0.67
CA GLU A 308 -24.52 20.36 -0.97
C GLU A 308 -25.41 20.74 0.22
N VAL A 309 -25.49 22.04 0.52
CA VAL A 309 -26.49 22.63 1.41
C VAL A 309 -27.23 23.74 0.68
N THR A 310 -28.56 23.65 0.61
CA THR A 310 -29.44 24.60 -0.08
C THR A 310 -30.64 24.99 0.77
N HIS A 311 -31.32 26.04 0.36
CA HIS A 311 -32.63 26.44 0.88
C HIS A 311 -33.59 26.74 -0.28
N ASP A 312 -34.86 26.97 0.04
CA ASP A 312 -35.93 27.21 -0.95
C ASP A 312 -36.35 28.68 -1.11
N ALA A 313 -35.81 29.60 -0.30
CA ALA A 313 -36.09 31.04 -0.44
C ALA A 313 -35.73 31.56 -1.85
N LYS A 314 -36.70 32.22 -2.50
CA LYS A 314 -36.57 32.80 -3.86
C LYS A 314 -36.58 34.32 -3.88
N MET A 315 -37.11 34.92 -2.82
CA MET A 315 -37.20 36.36 -2.57
C MET A 315 -36.82 36.60 -1.11
N PRO A 316 -36.56 37.86 -0.70
CA PRO A 316 -36.38 38.19 0.71
C PRO A 316 -37.55 37.64 1.54
N LEU A 317 -37.24 37.06 2.70
CA LEU A 317 -38.26 36.49 3.59
C LEU A 317 -38.69 37.50 4.64
N GLN A 318 -39.99 37.54 4.94
CA GLN A 318 -40.56 38.35 6.02
C GLN A 318 -40.82 37.53 7.28
N ALA A 319 -41.25 38.17 8.36
CA ALA A 319 -41.64 37.47 9.58
C ALA A 319 -42.77 36.45 9.30
N GLU A 320 -42.76 35.34 10.04
CA GLU A 320 -43.65 34.18 9.89
C GLU A 320 -43.44 33.33 8.61
N ASP A 321 -42.63 33.78 7.65
CA ASP A 321 -42.22 32.92 6.54
C ASP A 321 -41.43 31.71 7.08
N THR A 322 -41.57 30.59 6.38
CA THR A 322 -40.80 29.37 6.69
C THR A 322 -39.81 29.08 5.57
N ILE A 323 -38.52 28.99 5.93
CA ILE A 323 -37.48 28.51 5.03
C ILE A 323 -37.24 27.02 5.25
N ASN A 324 -37.19 26.25 4.16
CA ASN A 324 -36.81 24.84 4.19
C ASN A 324 -35.38 24.69 3.71
N ILE A 325 -34.58 23.96 4.49
CA ILE A 325 -33.18 23.69 4.22
C ILE A 325 -33.02 22.23 3.84
N ARG A 326 -32.16 21.98 2.88
CA ARG A 326 -31.77 20.66 2.42
C ARG A 326 -30.25 20.50 2.47
N LEU A 327 -29.78 19.39 3.02
CA LEU A 327 -28.38 18.99 3.03
C LEU A 327 -28.24 17.58 2.44
N VAL A 328 -27.20 17.36 1.65
CA VAL A 328 -26.79 16.02 1.23
C VAL A 328 -25.49 15.67 1.93
N ALA A 329 -25.52 14.66 2.80
CA ALA A 329 -24.40 14.27 3.65
C ALA A 329 -24.30 12.74 3.80
N GLU A 330 -23.16 12.27 4.31
CA GLU A 330 -22.96 10.88 4.72
C GLU A 330 -24.04 10.45 5.74
N SER A 331 -24.57 9.23 5.57
CA SER A 331 -25.54 8.64 6.50
C SER A 331 -24.97 8.46 7.91
N ASN A 332 -25.87 8.31 8.89
CA ASN A 332 -25.51 8.15 10.31
C ASN A 332 -24.68 9.32 10.89
N THR A 333 -24.83 10.52 10.33
CA THR A 333 -24.26 11.75 10.86
C THR A 333 -25.33 12.55 11.62
N ILE A 334 -24.88 13.23 12.68
CA ILE A 334 -25.69 14.21 13.42
C ILE A 334 -25.44 15.56 12.77
N VAL A 335 -26.52 16.26 12.38
CA VAL A 335 -26.42 17.54 11.67
C VAL A 335 -27.04 18.67 12.48
N LYS A 336 -26.42 19.84 12.39
CA LYS A 336 -26.92 21.12 12.89
C LYS A 336 -26.90 22.15 11.77
N PHE A 337 -27.92 22.99 11.71
CA PHE A 337 -28.01 24.11 10.77
C PHE A 337 -27.95 25.43 11.53
N GLU A 338 -27.32 26.44 10.94
CA GLU A 338 -27.23 27.80 11.45
C GLU A 338 -27.42 28.77 10.27
N ILE A 339 -27.92 29.97 10.51
CA ILE A 339 -27.79 31.07 9.55
C ILE A 339 -26.63 31.96 9.98
N VAL A 340 -25.76 32.28 9.04
CA VAL A 340 -24.56 33.09 9.28
C VAL A 340 -24.57 34.36 8.44
N ASP A 341 -24.16 35.47 9.06
CA ASP A 341 -23.67 36.67 8.37
C ASP A 341 -22.14 36.58 8.36
N LYS A 342 -21.58 36.29 7.19
CA LYS A 342 -20.15 35.97 7.02
C LYS A 342 -19.77 34.80 7.94
N ASP A 343 -19.09 35.09 9.05
CA ASP A 343 -18.65 34.09 10.04
C ASP A 343 -19.45 34.11 11.35
N ARG A 344 -20.31 35.13 11.55
CA ARG A 344 -21.10 35.31 12.77
C ARG A 344 -22.41 34.54 12.65
N ILE A 345 -22.79 33.83 13.70
CA ILE A 345 -24.10 33.17 13.78
C ILE A 345 -25.15 34.26 13.96
N ALA A 346 -26.00 34.44 12.95
CA ALA A 346 -27.16 35.33 12.98
C ALA A 346 -28.37 34.61 13.61
N ILE A 347 -28.59 33.35 13.22
CA ILE A 347 -29.66 32.50 13.76
C ILE A 347 -29.07 31.16 14.20
N ASP A 348 -29.23 30.86 15.49
CA ASP A 348 -28.67 29.68 16.15
C ASP A 348 -29.40 28.38 15.78
N ALA A 349 -28.67 27.26 15.84
CA ALA A 349 -29.16 25.92 15.60
C ALA A 349 -30.39 25.52 16.44
N SER A 350 -30.56 26.09 17.63
CA SER A 350 -31.70 25.78 18.49
C SER A 350 -33.06 26.22 17.91
N ARG A 351 -33.06 27.12 16.92
CA ARG A 351 -34.29 27.63 16.29
C ARG A 351 -34.81 26.76 15.14
N PHE A 352 -33.99 25.84 14.65
CA PHE A 352 -34.37 24.94 13.59
C PHE A 352 -35.24 23.81 14.11
N SER A 353 -36.15 23.34 13.26
CA SER A 353 -36.91 22.12 13.52
C SER A 353 -35.98 20.90 13.52
N HIS A 354 -36.44 19.80 14.12
CA HIS A 354 -35.66 18.57 14.18
C HIS A 354 -35.26 18.11 12.77
N VAL A 355 -33.98 17.76 12.60
CA VAL A 355 -33.46 17.30 11.31
C VAL A 355 -34.08 15.95 10.96
N GLN A 356 -34.74 15.88 9.81
CA GLN A 356 -35.37 14.65 9.32
C GLN A 356 -34.57 14.07 8.15
N SER A 357 -34.39 12.76 8.14
CA SER A 357 -33.79 12.05 7.01
C SER A 357 -34.84 11.68 5.97
N VAL A 358 -34.64 12.08 4.73
CA VAL A 358 -35.40 11.66 3.56
C VAL A 358 -34.51 10.72 2.76
N GLN A 359 -34.92 9.45 2.62
CA GLN A 359 -34.19 8.53 1.75
C GLN A 359 -34.34 8.98 0.30
N LEU A 360 -33.21 9.02 -0.42
CA LEU A 360 -33.21 9.17 -1.86
C LEU A 360 -33.78 7.89 -2.45
N GLU A 361 -34.88 7.98 -3.21
CA GLU A 361 -35.23 6.91 -4.15
C GLU A 361 -34.02 6.71 -5.08
N ASP A 362 -33.63 5.44 -5.32
CA ASP A 362 -32.41 4.94 -5.99
C ASP A 362 -32.21 5.39 -7.46
N SER A 363 -32.56 6.62 -7.84
CA SER A 363 -32.53 7.07 -9.23
C SER A 363 -32.29 8.57 -9.33
N LYS A 364 -31.01 8.93 -9.56
CA LYS A 364 -30.47 10.19 -10.15
C LYS A 364 -29.34 10.87 -9.35
N VAL A 365 -28.40 10.08 -8.84
CA VAL A 365 -27.00 10.54 -8.79
C VAL A 365 -26.19 9.54 -9.60
N GLN A 366 -26.03 9.79 -10.91
CA GLN A 366 -24.96 9.14 -11.64
C GLN A 366 -23.67 9.73 -11.09
N ASP A 367 -23.10 9.03 -10.12
CA ASP A 367 -21.78 9.33 -9.61
C ASP A 367 -20.79 9.10 -10.77
N LYS A 368 -20.15 10.19 -11.21
CA LYS A 368 -19.04 10.13 -12.17
C LYS A 368 -17.75 9.66 -11.50
N ASP A 369 -17.78 9.33 -10.21
CA ASP A 369 -16.66 8.74 -9.51
C ASP A 369 -17.08 7.43 -8.83
N LYS A 370 -16.72 6.29 -9.43
CA LYS A 370 -16.97 4.94 -8.88
C LYS A 370 -16.07 4.63 -7.66
N THR A 371 -15.87 5.59 -6.76
CA THR A 371 -14.94 5.43 -5.63
C THR A 371 -15.50 5.86 -4.27
N SER A 372 -16.65 6.53 -4.17
CA SER A 372 -17.23 6.89 -2.86
C SER A 372 -18.20 5.83 -2.32
N LYS A 373 -17.69 4.94 -1.45
CA LYS A 373 -18.42 3.83 -0.81
C LYS A 373 -19.34 4.22 0.35
N ASN A 374 -19.59 5.51 0.61
CA ASN A 374 -20.39 5.89 1.78
C ASN A 374 -21.83 6.23 1.40
N PRO A 375 -22.83 5.52 1.96
CA PRO A 375 -24.24 5.81 1.67
C PRO A 375 -24.58 7.24 2.10
N MET A 376 -25.01 8.06 1.14
CA MET A 376 -25.47 9.44 1.38
C MET A 376 -26.96 9.49 1.68
N VAL A 377 -27.37 10.49 2.46
CA VAL A 377 -28.77 10.75 2.82
C VAL A 377 -29.10 12.22 2.62
N VAL A 378 -30.36 12.51 2.31
CA VAL A 378 -30.87 13.88 2.29
C VAL A 378 -31.43 14.20 3.66
N LEU A 379 -30.95 15.28 4.24
CA LEU A 379 -31.38 15.78 5.53
C LEU A 379 -32.11 17.10 5.32
N VAL A 380 -33.29 17.23 5.91
CA VAL A 380 -34.10 18.44 5.82
C VAL A 380 -34.41 18.99 7.20
N SER A 381 -34.50 20.31 7.28
CA SER A 381 -34.94 21.04 8.45
C SER A 381 -35.62 22.33 7.99
N SER A 382 -36.36 22.96 8.88
CA SER A 382 -37.08 24.20 8.60
C SER A 382 -36.87 25.21 9.72
N LEU A 383 -37.02 26.48 9.37
CA LEU A 383 -36.94 27.61 10.29
C LEU A 383 -38.08 28.57 9.97
N VAL A 384 -38.81 28.98 11.00
CA VAL A 384 -39.78 30.08 10.91
C VAL A 384 -39.05 31.38 11.26
N ILE A 385 -39.14 32.37 10.37
CA ILE A 385 -38.56 33.71 10.54
C ILE A 385 -39.36 34.48 11.59
N ARG A 386 -38.66 35.24 12.42
CA ARG A 386 -39.24 36.09 13.45
C ARG A 386 -38.78 37.53 13.25
N GLU A 387 -39.59 38.47 13.74
CA GLU A 387 -39.23 39.87 13.90
C GLU A 387 -37.80 40.03 14.48
N GLY A 388 -36.97 40.83 13.82
CA GLY A 388 -35.58 41.09 14.20
C GLY A 388 -34.55 40.07 13.68
N ASP A 389 -34.95 39.11 12.83
CA ASP A 389 -34.04 38.20 12.11
C ASP A 389 -33.39 38.86 10.86
N ASP A 390 -33.50 40.19 10.73
CA ASP A 390 -33.07 40.96 9.56
C ASP A 390 -31.63 40.63 9.17
N LEU A 391 -31.46 40.28 7.89
CA LEU A 391 -30.21 39.79 7.37
C LEU A 391 -30.12 40.04 5.87
N VAL A 392 -29.01 40.59 5.42
CA VAL A 392 -28.71 40.77 4.00
C VAL A 392 -27.51 39.91 3.64
N ASP A 393 -27.60 39.18 2.53
CA ASP A 393 -26.54 38.31 2.01
C ASP A 393 -26.04 37.24 3.00
N GLY A 394 -26.94 36.77 3.87
CA GLY A 394 -26.72 35.67 4.78
C GLY A 394 -26.52 34.34 4.06
N ARG A 395 -26.05 33.32 4.79
CA ARG A 395 -25.89 31.96 4.26
C ARG A 395 -26.32 30.92 5.27
N VAL A 396 -26.84 29.79 4.78
CA VAL A 396 -27.07 28.61 5.61
C VAL A 396 -25.75 27.87 5.81
N ARG A 397 -25.38 27.61 7.06
CA ARG A 397 -24.23 26.78 7.44
C ARG A 397 -24.73 25.47 8.05
N ALA A 398 -24.23 24.35 7.53
CA ALA A 398 -24.49 23.02 8.04
C ALA A 398 -23.22 22.43 8.66
N THR A 399 -23.33 21.86 9.85
CA THR A 399 -22.26 21.11 10.51
C THR A 399 -22.72 19.66 10.69
N ALA A 400 -22.03 18.73 10.04
CA ALA A 400 -22.27 17.29 10.19
C ALA A 400 -21.19 16.67 11.07
N GLN A 401 -21.57 15.79 11.99
CA GLN A 401 -20.68 15.11 12.94
C GLN A 401 -20.95 13.60 12.96
N LYS A 402 -19.90 12.79 12.84
CA LYS A 402 -20.00 11.33 13.04
C LYS A 402 -20.07 10.98 14.52
N LEU A 403 -20.50 9.77 14.87
CA LEU A 403 -20.43 9.25 16.24
C LEU A 403 -19.01 9.21 16.82
N THR A 404 -17.99 9.16 15.95
CA THR A 404 -16.57 9.29 16.31
C THR A 404 -16.19 10.70 16.78
N GLY A 405 -17.07 11.68 16.61
CA GLY A 405 -16.86 13.07 16.98
C GLY A 405 -16.23 13.93 15.88
N LYS A 406 -15.72 13.33 14.79
CA LYS A 406 -15.21 14.07 13.62
C LYS A 406 -16.34 14.80 12.91
N SER A 407 -16.07 16.04 12.50
CA SER A 407 -17.07 16.93 11.92
C SER A 407 -16.58 17.62 10.66
N SER A 408 -17.53 17.93 9.78
CA SER A 408 -17.32 18.75 8.59
C SER A 408 -18.33 19.91 8.62
N THR A 409 -17.97 21.05 8.03
CA THR A 409 -18.86 22.20 7.90
C THR A 409 -18.99 22.59 6.44
N LEU A 410 -20.21 22.89 5.99
CA LEU A 410 -20.51 23.34 4.63
C LEU A 410 -21.41 24.58 4.71
N THR A 411 -21.10 25.60 3.92
CA THR A 411 -21.91 26.82 3.83
C THR A 411 -22.54 26.90 2.45
N SER A 412 -23.81 27.26 2.38
CA SER A 412 -24.55 27.35 1.13
C SER A 412 -23.93 28.41 0.22
N THR A 413 -23.94 28.13 -1.08
CA THR A 413 -23.55 29.10 -2.10
C THR A 413 -24.67 30.10 -2.38
N MET A 414 -25.93 29.76 -2.11
CA MET A 414 -27.07 30.63 -2.24
C MET A 414 -27.11 31.64 -1.09
N LEU A 415 -27.46 32.89 -1.43
CA LEU A 415 -27.63 33.97 -0.45
C LEU A 415 -29.05 33.95 0.10
N LEU A 416 -29.17 34.34 1.37
CA LEU A 416 -30.41 34.48 2.09
C LEU A 416 -30.56 35.92 2.56
N THR A 417 -31.66 36.55 2.14
CA THR A 417 -32.09 37.85 2.64
C THR A 417 -33.35 37.65 3.47
N ILE A 418 -33.35 38.20 4.68
CA ILE A 418 -34.48 38.26 5.60
C ILE A 418 -34.70 39.74 5.88
N ASP A 419 -35.90 40.21 5.68
CA ASP A 419 -36.31 41.57 5.96
C ASP A 419 -37.69 41.54 6.61
N THR A 420 -37.70 41.83 7.90
CA THR A 420 -38.87 41.87 8.77
C THR A 420 -39.32 43.30 9.06
N ILE A 421 -38.65 44.30 8.48
CA ILE A 421 -38.90 45.71 8.77
C ILE A 421 -39.97 46.23 7.81
N SER A 422 -41.14 46.56 8.34
CA SER A 422 -42.21 47.15 7.52
C SER A 422 -41.83 48.55 6.98
N PRO A 423 -42.29 48.92 5.76
CA PRO A 423 -42.04 50.23 5.19
C PRO A 423 -42.58 51.37 6.06
N THR A 424 -41.93 52.53 5.97
CA THR A 424 -42.47 53.75 6.59
C THR A 424 -43.83 54.11 6.02
N LYS A 425 -44.69 54.66 6.88
CA LYS A 425 -46.04 55.12 6.56
C LYS A 425 -46.08 56.07 5.36
N VAL A 426 -47.07 55.88 4.47
CA VAL A 426 -47.43 56.83 3.41
C VAL A 426 -47.90 58.16 4.01
N ILE A 427 -47.33 59.29 3.58
CA ILE A 427 -47.70 60.63 4.09
C ILE A 427 -48.25 61.52 2.97
N ASN A 428 -48.93 62.60 3.36
CA ASN A 428 -49.57 63.55 2.44
C ASN A 428 -50.57 62.91 1.47
N LEU A 429 -51.29 61.86 1.93
CA LEU A 429 -52.38 61.28 1.17
C LEU A 429 -53.53 62.29 1.06
N VAL A 430 -53.89 62.64 -0.16
CA VAL A 430 -54.99 63.55 -0.49
C VAL A 430 -55.87 62.90 -1.54
N ALA A 431 -57.18 63.05 -1.36
CA ALA A 431 -58.20 62.58 -2.28
C ALA A 431 -59.02 63.79 -2.76
N VAL A 432 -59.13 63.96 -4.08
CA VAL A 432 -59.85 65.08 -4.71
C VAL A 432 -60.79 64.51 -5.78
N ASP A 433 -62.02 65.01 -5.81
CA ASP A 433 -62.97 64.70 -6.88
C ASP A 433 -62.40 65.08 -8.26
N GLN A 434 -62.60 64.22 -9.25
CA GLN A 434 -62.08 64.43 -10.60
C GLN A 434 -63.03 65.36 -11.39
N PRO A 435 -62.60 66.55 -11.84
CA PRO A 435 -63.52 67.46 -12.54
C PRO A 435 -64.10 66.87 -13.83
N ASN A 436 -65.39 67.14 -14.08
CA ASN A 436 -66.13 66.76 -15.30
C ASN A 436 -66.29 65.24 -15.52
N ASP A 437 -66.30 64.44 -14.46
CA ASP A 437 -66.43 62.97 -14.51
C ASP A 437 -67.86 62.47 -14.15
N GLN A 438 -68.77 63.38 -13.79
CA GLN A 438 -70.13 63.11 -13.31
C GLN A 438 -70.20 62.36 -11.97
N GLY A 439 -69.15 62.45 -11.13
CA GLY A 439 -69.09 61.90 -9.77
C GLY A 439 -68.75 60.41 -9.71
N TYR A 440 -67.85 59.93 -10.60
CA TYR A 440 -67.49 58.51 -10.73
C TYR A 440 -65.98 58.24 -10.60
N ALA A 441 -65.18 59.23 -10.24
CA ALA A 441 -63.74 59.12 -10.11
C ALA A 441 -63.18 60.05 -9.03
N VAL A 442 -62.29 59.50 -8.19
CA VAL A 442 -61.51 60.24 -7.19
C VAL A 442 -60.04 60.15 -7.55
N GLN A 443 -59.37 61.30 -7.62
CA GLN A 443 -57.94 61.38 -7.80
C GLN A 443 -57.24 61.29 -6.45
N LEU A 444 -56.45 60.23 -6.25
CA LEU A 444 -55.56 60.09 -5.12
C LEU A 444 -54.15 60.59 -5.47
N THR A 445 -53.51 61.26 -4.52
CA THR A 445 -52.10 61.68 -4.58
C THR A 445 -51.46 61.51 -3.20
N TRP A 446 -50.20 61.10 -3.16
CA TRP A 446 -49.43 60.95 -1.92
C TRP A 446 -47.94 61.24 -2.16
N GLN A 447 -47.17 61.30 -1.08
CA GLN A 447 -45.72 61.48 -1.18
C GLN A 447 -45.01 60.15 -1.47
N GLU A 448 -43.99 60.20 -2.34
CA GLU A 448 -43.11 59.06 -2.64
C GLU A 448 -42.44 58.51 -1.37
N ASN A 449 -42.51 57.19 -1.23
CA ASN A 449 -41.90 56.42 -0.16
C ASN A 449 -40.39 56.29 -0.41
N GLN A 450 -39.58 56.56 0.62
CA GLN A 450 -38.12 56.60 0.53
C GLN A 450 -37.43 55.35 1.10
N ASN A 451 -38.17 54.27 1.36
CA ASN A 451 -37.56 53.02 1.84
C ASN A 451 -36.69 52.42 0.72
N PRO A 452 -35.44 52.02 1.00
CA PRO A 452 -34.51 51.51 -0.02
C PRO A 452 -35.01 50.27 -0.79
N ASP A 453 -35.89 49.51 -0.16
CA ASP A 453 -36.50 48.25 -0.62
C ASP A 453 -37.98 48.41 -0.98
N PHE A 454 -38.46 49.65 -1.19
CA PHE A 454 -39.83 49.89 -1.63
C PHE A 454 -40.14 49.12 -2.94
N ASP A 455 -41.24 48.36 -2.96
CA ASP A 455 -41.70 47.67 -4.16
C ASP A 455 -42.93 48.34 -4.79
N HIS A 456 -44.03 48.48 -4.06
CA HIS A 456 -45.28 49.05 -4.58
C HIS A 456 -46.20 49.59 -3.47
N TYR A 457 -47.23 50.34 -3.87
CA TYR A 457 -48.35 50.70 -3.01
C TYR A 457 -49.54 49.77 -3.23
N ARG A 458 -50.31 49.52 -2.17
CA ARG A 458 -51.67 48.95 -2.23
C ARG A 458 -52.68 50.03 -1.91
N ILE A 459 -53.71 50.15 -2.74
CA ILE A 459 -54.81 51.08 -2.57
C ILE A 459 -56.07 50.28 -2.28
N TYR A 460 -56.66 50.52 -1.12
CA TYR A 460 -57.86 49.86 -0.62
C TYR A 460 -59.06 50.77 -0.78
N GLN A 461 -60.18 50.18 -1.19
CA GLN A 461 -61.44 50.88 -1.42
C GLN A 461 -62.56 50.18 -0.67
N SER A 462 -63.34 50.95 0.10
CA SER A 462 -64.48 50.44 0.86
C SER A 462 -65.61 51.46 0.98
N ASN A 463 -66.85 50.96 1.04
CA ASN A 463 -68.05 51.75 1.33
C ASN A 463 -68.32 51.86 2.85
N THR A 464 -67.48 51.24 3.67
CA THR A 464 -67.49 51.34 5.13
C THR A 464 -66.11 51.75 5.64
N PRO A 465 -66.01 52.38 6.82
CA PRO A 465 -64.72 52.78 7.40
C PRO A 465 -63.71 51.63 7.40
N ILE A 466 -62.54 51.89 6.79
CA ILE A 466 -61.42 50.94 6.79
C ILE A 466 -60.77 50.96 8.17
N SER A 467 -60.43 49.78 8.69
CA SER A 467 -59.65 49.61 9.90
C SER A 467 -58.43 48.72 9.62
N PRO A 468 -57.38 48.75 10.46
CA PRO A 468 -56.23 47.84 10.32
C PRO A 468 -56.65 46.38 10.23
N TYR A 469 -57.71 45.99 10.94
CA TYR A 469 -58.20 44.62 11.03
C TYR A 469 -59.06 44.18 9.83
N SER A 470 -59.50 45.11 8.97
CA SER A 470 -60.31 44.80 7.78
C SER A 470 -59.52 44.82 6.47
N LEU A 471 -58.24 45.23 6.51
CA LEU A 471 -57.38 45.40 5.34
C LEU A 471 -57.23 44.12 4.51
N GLU A 472 -56.96 42.98 5.16
CA GLU A 472 -56.69 41.71 4.46
C GLU A 472 -57.89 41.21 3.65
N ALA A 473 -59.11 41.49 4.12
CA ALA A 473 -60.34 41.12 3.43
C ALA A 473 -60.82 42.18 2.42
N THR A 474 -60.15 43.34 2.36
CA THR A 474 -60.53 44.45 1.50
C THR A 474 -59.83 44.34 0.15
N LYS A 475 -60.60 44.41 -0.94
CA LYS A 475 -60.03 44.41 -2.29
C LYS A 475 -59.13 45.63 -2.49
N PHE A 476 -57.97 45.40 -3.07
CA PHE A 476 -57.02 46.46 -3.38
C PHE A 476 -56.51 46.36 -4.81
N LEU A 477 -55.91 47.45 -5.25
CA LEU A 477 -55.17 47.58 -6.50
C LEU A 477 -53.75 48.03 -6.19
N THR A 478 -52.79 47.60 -7.02
CA THR A 478 -51.37 47.89 -6.81
C THR A 478 -50.87 48.91 -7.82
N THR A 479 -49.97 49.78 -7.39
CA THR A 479 -49.32 50.77 -8.27
C THR A 479 -47.92 51.09 -7.75
N LYS A 480 -47.04 51.53 -8.65
CA LYS A 480 -45.74 52.13 -8.27
C LYS A 480 -45.76 53.66 -8.36
N ALA A 481 -46.83 54.24 -8.92
CA ALA A 481 -46.97 55.69 -9.04
C ALA A 481 -47.36 56.32 -7.70
N GLU A 482 -47.16 57.63 -7.56
CA GLU A 482 -47.55 58.43 -6.38
C GLU A 482 -48.94 59.05 -6.52
N SER A 483 -49.67 58.64 -7.56
CA SER A 483 -51.03 59.11 -7.84
C SER A 483 -51.80 58.07 -8.64
N GLU A 484 -53.10 57.93 -8.35
CA GLU A 484 -54.01 57.06 -9.11
C GLU A 484 -55.41 57.64 -9.19
N THR A 485 -56.11 57.35 -10.28
CA THR A 485 -57.52 57.69 -10.44
C THR A 485 -58.38 56.47 -10.09
N ILE A 486 -59.12 56.55 -8.99
CA ILE A 486 -59.98 55.47 -8.50
C ILE A 486 -61.39 55.66 -9.03
N LYS A 487 -61.91 54.68 -9.76
CA LYS A 487 -63.30 54.68 -10.21
C LYS A 487 -64.22 54.30 -9.05
N VAL A 488 -65.29 55.08 -8.85
CA VAL A 488 -66.33 54.79 -7.87
C VAL A 488 -67.60 54.33 -8.59
N GLU A 489 -68.27 53.33 -8.04
CA GLU A 489 -69.43 52.68 -8.69
C GLU A 489 -70.75 53.45 -8.48
N GLN A 490 -70.79 54.34 -7.48
CA GLN A 490 -71.97 55.10 -7.10
C GLN A 490 -71.58 56.55 -6.82
N ASN A 491 -72.42 57.47 -7.29
CA ASN A 491 -72.26 58.90 -7.06
C ASN A 491 -72.95 59.30 -5.73
N ASN A 492 -72.41 60.33 -5.07
CA ASN A 492 -72.98 60.98 -3.88
C ASN A 492 -73.07 60.05 -2.66
N ILE A 493 -72.08 59.17 -2.50
CA ILE A 493 -71.84 58.33 -1.32
C ILE A 493 -70.42 58.56 -0.80
N ASP A 494 -70.23 58.49 0.52
CA ASP A 494 -68.90 58.53 1.12
C ASP A 494 -68.11 57.27 0.69
N ILE A 495 -66.86 57.48 0.27
CA ILE A 495 -65.93 56.39 0.01
C ILE A 495 -64.71 56.48 0.93
N TYR A 496 -64.33 55.32 1.48
CA TYR A 496 -63.18 55.18 2.34
C TYR A 496 -62.02 54.61 1.53
N LEU A 497 -60.94 55.39 1.44
CA LEU A 497 -59.75 55.04 0.70
C LEU A 497 -58.55 54.97 1.65
N ALA A 498 -57.74 53.94 1.50
CA ALA A 498 -56.48 53.80 2.22
C ALA A 498 -55.35 53.43 1.28
N VAL A 499 -54.15 53.92 1.56
CA VAL A 499 -52.94 53.59 0.79
C VAL A 499 -51.86 53.09 1.75
N THR A 500 -51.28 51.93 1.42
CA THR A 500 -50.16 51.35 2.15
C THR A 500 -48.96 51.13 1.25
N ALA A 501 -47.75 51.38 1.76
CA ALA A 501 -46.52 50.93 1.11
C ALA A 501 -46.22 49.46 1.41
N VAL A 502 -45.57 48.79 0.46
CA VAL A 502 -45.10 47.40 0.53
C VAL A 502 -43.66 47.35 0.03
N ASP A 503 -42.78 46.65 0.74
CA ASP A 503 -41.39 46.42 0.32
C ASP A 503 -41.22 45.16 -0.56
N MET A 504 -39.97 44.87 -0.93
CA MET A 504 -39.56 43.71 -1.72
C MET A 504 -39.68 42.36 -0.98
N ALA A 505 -39.71 42.34 0.36
CA ALA A 505 -39.99 41.13 1.15
C ALA A 505 -41.50 40.87 1.29
N GLY A 506 -42.30 41.88 0.99
CA GLY A 506 -43.76 41.84 1.06
C GLY A 506 -44.31 42.39 2.37
N ASN A 507 -43.48 42.97 3.26
CA ASN A 507 -43.99 43.59 4.47
C ASN A 507 -44.86 44.79 4.10
N VAL A 508 -46.00 44.91 4.78
CA VAL A 508 -46.94 46.01 4.58
C VAL A 508 -46.75 47.01 5.71
N GLN A 509 -46.80 48.31 5.40
CA GLN A 509 -46.74 49.35 6.45
C GLN A 509 -47.74 49.04 7.59
N GLN A 510 -47.30 49.15 8.84
CA GLN A 510 -48.16 48.83 9.99
C GLN A 510 -49.21 49.93 10.30
N ASP A 511 -48.86 51.19 10.05
CA ASP A 511 -49.76 52.33 10.29
C ASP A 511 -50.55 52.71 9.02
N LEU A 512 -51.87 52.67 9.12
CA LEU A 512 -52.76 53.06 8.03
C LEU A 512 -52.72 54.56 7.70
N SER A 513 -52.72 54.88 6.41
CA SER A 513 -52.99 56.20 5.85
C SER A 513 -54.33 56.19 5.16
N MET A 514 -55.26 57.01 5.65
CA MET A 514 -56.67 56.99 5.25
C MET A 514 -57.15 58.38 4.90
N VAL A 515 -58.04 58.48 3.91
CA VAL A 515 -58.80 59.69 3.59
C VAL A 515 -60.24 59.29 3.34
N THR A 516 -61.17 60.14 3.75
CA THR A 516 -62.60 60.03 3.45
C THR A 516 -62.98 61.19 2.54
N THR A 517 -63.70 60.88 1.48
CA THR A 517 -64.27 61.82 0.51
C THR A 517 -65.68 61.41 0.20
#